data_AF-A0A931DEC0-F1
#
_entry.id   AF-A0A931DEC0-F1
#
_cell.length_a   1.000
_cell.length_b   1.000
_cell.length_c   1.000
_cell.angle_alpha   90.00
_cell.angle_beta   90.00
_cell.angle_gamma   90.00
#
_symmetry.space_group_name_H-M   'P 1'
#
loop_
_entity.id
_entity.type
_entity.pdbx_description
1 polymer ?
#
loop_
_entity_poly.entity_id
_entity_poly.type
_entity_poly.pdbx_seq_one_letter_code
_entity_poly.pdbx_strand_id
1 'polypeptide(L)'
;MEIAEINRSWGTALAEGDPRGVEQLLRRNTRLVLLGHEWSGSTKAAEAAELRGLVLLGGAGGVPFAADDPWRIPVGAGLADVLEHVWAPVAGHCPGFLAALRAEVLGLALIALEGRYLLGYLHFADRKGELPRDLKELAPYTGANSLDVLWGTAPTSLGPTDVLPLLDESLPPGVRDLAAVHASLTSFDFALHLDRFTTTLGALTLADYEGEDPGDYDQDEDFVRAVNGEFDRWIQFCTCDSAGEAYFLDMADRDPRRSPRVALSGINGTSERPGEPFWHWIDHAVPSLLFCV
;
A
#
# COMPACT_ATOMS: atom_id res chain seq x y z
N MET A 1 -14.40 3.73 19.69
CA MET A 1 -13.15 3.39 20.38
C MET A 1 -12.04 4.17 19.72
N GLU A 2 -11.33 4.99 20.49
CA GLU A 2 -10.32 5.92 19.98
C GLU A 2 -9.07 5.18 19.49
N ILE A 3 -8.36 5.74 18.51
CA ILE A 3 -7.09 5.21 17.96
C ILE A 3 -6.09 4.89 19.09
N ALA A 4 -6.04 5.76 20.10
CA ALA A 4 -5.21 5.59 21.28
C ALA A 4 -5.47 4.29 22.07
N GLU A 5 -6.71 3.78 22.06
CA GLU A 5 -7.08 2.54 22.73
C GLU A 5 -6.64 1.30 21.92
N ILE A 6 -6.74 1.36 20.59
CA ILE A 6 -6.26 0.30 19.68
C ILE A 6 -4.76 0.11 19.82
N ASN A 7 -4.01 1.21 19.84
CA ASN A 7 -2.56 1.18 19.92
C ASN A 7 -2.06 0.72 21.29
N ARG A 8 -2.78 1.08 22.37
CA ARG A 8 -2.50 0.52 23.70
C ARG A 8 -2.67 -1.00 23.70
N SER A 9 -3.73 -1.53 23.09
CA SER A 9 -3.96 -2.97 22.98
C SER A 9 -2.86 -3.66 22.17
N TRP A 10 -2.42 -3.06 21.05
CA TRP A 10 -1.25 -3.54 20.29
C TRP A 10 0.00 -3.61 21.15
N GLY A 11 0.25 -2.56 21.93
CA GLY A 11 1.39 -2.52 22.85
C GLY A 11 1.37 -3.66 23.86
N THR A 12 0.24 -3.91 24.53
CA THR A 12 0.12 -5.01 25.49
C THR A 12 0.31 -6.36 24.82
N ALA A 13 -0.38 -6.61 23.71
CA ALA A 13 -0.31 -7.89 23.01
C ALA A 13 1.10 -8.22 22.53
N LEU A 14 1.83 -7.24 21.99
CA LEU A 14 3.19 -7.42 21.52
C LEU A 14 4.19 -7.56 22.67
N ALA A 15 4.10 -6.72 23.71
CA ALA A 15 5.01 -6.76 24.86
C ALA A 15 4.89 -8.08 25.65
N GLU A 16 3.69 -8.64 25.74
CA GLU A 16 3.44 -9.92 26.40
C GLU A 16 3.70 -11.13 25.48
N GLY A 17 3.94 -10.88 24.18
CA GLY A 17 4.01 -11.93 23.17
C GLY A 17 2.71 -12.73 23.10
N ASP A 18 1.55 -12.08 23.26
CA ASP A 18 0.22 -12.67 23.20
C ASP A 18 -0.26 -12.75 21.74
N PRO A 19 -0.16 -13.93 21.08
CA PRO A 19 -0.58 -14.08 19.70
C PRO A 19 -2.10 -13.93 19.52
N ARG A 20 -2.90 -14.18 20.57
CA ARG A 20 -4.35 -14.02 20.51
C ARG A 20 -4.75 -12.55 20.54
N GLY A 21 -4.05 -11.74 21.35
CA GLY A 21 -4.19 -10.30 21.34
C GLY A 21 -3.85 -9.71 19.97
N VAL A 22 -2.71 -10.12 19.39
CA VAL A 22 -2.30 -9.72 18.03
C VAL A 22 -3.36 -10.11 16.99
N GLU A 23 -3.87 -11.34 17.05
CA GLU A 23 -4.93 -11.81 16.17
C GLU A 23 -6.19 -10.93 16.25
N GLN A 24 -6.67 -10.64 17.47
CA GLN A 24 -7.86 -9.81 17.66
C GLN A 24 -7.66 -8.39 17.11
N LEU A 25 -6.45 -7.86 17.21
CA LEU A 25 -6.13 -6.52 16.74
C LEU A 25 -5.93 -6.46 15.23
N LEU A 26 -5.40 -7.51 14.60
CA LEU A 26 -5.36 -7.64 13.14
C LEU A 26 -6.77 -7.65 12.56
N ARG A 27 -7.65 -8.53 13.06
CA ARG A 27 -9.09 -8.55 12.71
C ARG A 27 -9.72 -7.16 12.93
N ARG A 28 -9.33 -6.55 14.04
CA ARG A 28 -9.54 -5.15 14.44
C ARG A 28 -9.31 -4.15 13.31
N ASN A 29 -8.05 -4.09 12.88
CA ASN A 29 -7.51 -3.10 11.96
C ASN A 29 -7.97 -3.37 10.52
N THR A 30 -8.05 -4.65 10.11
CA THR A 30 -8.69 -5.04 8.84
C THR A 30 -10.10 -4.47 8.71
N ARG A 31 -10.90 -4.50 9.80
CA ARG A 31 -12.23 -3.89 9.83
C ARG A 31 -12.18 -2.37 9.63
N LEU A 32 -11.20 -1.67 10.21
CA LEU A 32 -11.11 -0.21 10.08
C LEU A 32 -10.70 0.20 8.67
N VAL A 33 -9.71 -0.45 8.08
CA VAL A 33 -9.23 -0.15 6.73
C VAL A 33 -10.34 -0.36 5.70
N LEU A 34 -11.09 -1.47 5.80
CA LEU A 34 -12.21 -1.72 4.89
C LEU A 34 -13.37 -0.75 5.07
N LEU A 35 -13.65 -0.32 6.30
CA LEU A 35 -14.69 0.69 6.55
C LEU A 35 -14.27 2.11 6.12
N GLY A 36 -12.96 2.38 5.99
CA GLY A 36 -12.42 3.69 5.59
C GLY A 36 -12.36 3.90 4.07
N HIS A 37 -12.02 2.85 3.30
CA HIS A 37 -11.68 2.98 1.88
C HIS A 37 -12.57 2.11 0.98
N GLU A 38 -13.87 2.45 0.83
CA GLU A 38 -14.79 1.87 -0.20
C GLU A 38 -15.53 0.54 0.10
N TRP A 39 -15.61 0.03 1.33
CA TRP A 39 -16.44 -1.17 1.54
C TRP A 39 -17.90 -0.84 1.84
N SER A 40 -18.78 -1.14 0.88
CA SER A 40 -20.24 -1.19 1.05
C SER A 40 -20.73 -2.50 1.72
N GLY A 41 -19.79 -3.34 2.18
CA GLY A 41 -20.08 -4.61 2.85
C GLY A 41 -20.71 -4.42 4.24
N SER A 42 -21.65 -5.29 4.60
CA SER A 42 -22.29 -5.26 5.92
C SER A 42 -21.29 -5.59 7.03
N THR A 43 -21.50 -5.09 8.25
CA THR A 43 -20.67 -5.41 9.43
C THR A 43 -20.48 -6.91 9.72
N LYS A 44 -21.32 -7.80 9.17
CA LYS A 44 -21.16 -9.26 9.24
C LYS A 44 -19.94 -9.79 8.47
N ALA A 45 -19.55 -9.09 7.41
CA ALA A 45 -18.42 -9.44 6.57
C ALA A 45 -17.10 -9.45 7.37
N ALA A 46 -16.91 -8.48 8.26
CA ALA A 46 -15.72 -8.36 9.11
C ALA A 46 -15.62 -9.44 10.21
N GLU A 47 -16.72 -10.08 10.60
CA GLU A 47 -16.69 -11.24 11.51
C GLU A 47 -16.11 -12.49 10.84
N ALA A 48 -16.03 -12.50 9.50
CA ALA A 48 -15.49 -13.59 8.70
C ALA A 48 -13.98 -13.49 8.43
N ALA A 49 -13.27 -12.46 8.95
CA ALA A 49 -11.81 -12.42 8.87
C ALA A 49 -11.22 -13.64 9.57
N GLU A 50 -10.19 -14.27 9.03
CA GLU A 50 -9.52 -15.44 9.61
C GLU A 50 -8.01 -15.24 9.55
N LEU A 51 -7.32 -15.41 10.68
CA LEU A 51 -5.86 -15.41 10.70
C LEU A 51 -5.35 -16.76 10.19
N ARG A 52 -4.66 -16.74 9.04
CA ARG A 52 -4.17 -17.92 8.34
C ARG A 52 -2.64 -17.99 8.25
N GLY A 53 -1.94 -17.12 8.95
CA GLY A 53 -0.49 -17.12 9.07
C GLY A 53 -0.02 -15.91 9.88
N LEU A 54 1.00 -16.09 10.71
CA LEU A 54 1.62 -15.03 11.49
C LEU A 54 3.08 -15.38 11.73
N VAL A 55 3.98 -14.51 11.31
CA VAL A 55 5.39 -14.54 11.71
C VAL A 55 5.74 -13.20 12.31
N LEU A 56 6.41 -13.23 13.45
CA LEU A 56 6.83 -12.04 14.17
C LEU A 56 8.35 -12.00 14.26
N LEU A 57 8.90 -10.81 14.44
CA LEU A 57 10.33 -10.62 14.66
C LEU A 57 10.81 -11.45 15.87
N GLY A 58 11.88 -12.22 15.66
CA GLY A 58 12.38 -13.18 16.66
C GLY A 58 11.66 -14.54 16.69
N GLY A 59 10.59 -14.74 15.90
CA GLY A 59 10.01 -16.05 15.58
C GLY A 59 9.14 -16.71 16.66
N ALA A 60 9.00 -16.12 17.85
CA ALA A 60 8.15 -16.66 18.90
C ALA A 60 6.66 -16.31 18.67
N GLY A 61 5.76 -17.25 19.00
CA GLY A 61 4.31 -17.01 18.97
C GLY A 61 3.67 -16.98 17.58
N GLY A 62 4.37 -17.45 16.54
CA GLY A 62 3.84 -17.48 15.17
C GLY A 62 2.73 -18.52 14.94
N VAL A 63 1.95 -18.27 13.89
CA VAL A 63 0.96 -19.20 13.32
C VAL A 63 1.50 -19.65 11.96
N PRO A 64 1.65 -20.96 11.68
CA PRO A 64 2.08 -21.41 10.37
C PRO A 64 1.17 -20.85 9.26
N PHE A 65 1.78 -20.39 8.16
CA PHE A 65 1.02 -19.96 6.98
C PHE A 65 0.26 -21.17 6.39
N ALA A 66 -1.00 -20.94 6.05
CA ALA A 66 -1.86 -21.96 5.48
C ALA A 66 -1.33 -22.44 4.12
N ALA A 67 -1.50 -23.72 3.81
CA ALA A 67 -0.92 -24.33 2.61
C ALA A 67 -1.49 -23.78 1.28
N ASP A 68 -2.65 -23.12 1.32
CA ASP A 68 -3.31 -22.46 0.21
C ASP A 68 -3.04 -20.95 0.16
N ASP A 69 -2.01 -20.46 0.86
CA ASP A 69 -1.65 -19.05 0.81
C ASP A 69 -1.20 -18.62 -0.60
N PRO A 70 -1.70 -17.47 -1.12
CA PRO A 70 -1.37 -17.04 -2.49
C PRO A 70 0.11 -16.74 -2.72
N TRP A 71 0.84 -16.36 -1.67
CA TRP A 71 2.26 -16.03 -1.74
C TRP A 71 3.18 -17.27 -1.64
N ARG A 72 2.63 -18.43 -1.30
CA ARG A 72 3.34 -19.70 -1.10
C ARG A 72 4.46 -19.60 -0.07
N ILE A 73 4.18 -18.93 1.05
CA ILE A 73 5.15 -18.65 2.11
C ILE A 73 5.62 -19.99 2.72
N PRO A 74 6.94 -20.27 2.75
CA PRO A 74 7.44 -21.53 3.27
C PRO A 74 7.12 -21.72 4.76
N VAL A 75 6.70 -22.94 5.12
CA VAL A 75 6.43 -23.29 6.51
C VAL A 75 7.71 -23.18 7.35
N GLY A 76 7.64 -22.44 8.45
CA GLY A 76 8.75 -22.29 9.39
C GLY A 76 9.81 -21.27 8.98
N ALA A 77 9.61 -20.53 7.87
CA ALA A 77 10.47 -19.42 7.50
C ALA A 77 10.41 -18.29 8.55
N GLY A 78 11.56 -17.69 8.85
CA GLY A 78 11.64 -16.50 9.69
C GLY A 78 11.18 -15.25 8.95
N LEU A 79 10.89 -14.15 9.67
CA LEU A 79 10.36 -12.92 9.07
C LEU A 79 11.19 -12.43 7.87
N ALA A 80 12.53 -12.39 8.00
CA ALA A 80 13.41 -11.97 6.92
C ALA A 80 13.28 -12.87 5.67
N ASP A 81 13.25 -14.19 5.85
CA ASP A 81 13.10 -15.15 4.74
C ASP A 81 11.72 -15.01 4.08
N VAL A 82 10.67 -14.74 4.86
CA VAL A 82 9.32 -14.53 4.33
C VAL A 82 9.25 -13.23 3.51
N LEU A 83 9.84 -12.13 3.99
CA LEU A 83 9.89 -10.87 3.25
C LEU A 83 10.65 -11.04 1.92
N GLU A 84 11.81 -11.70 1.96
CA GLU A 84 12.58 -12.01 0.74
C GLU A 84 11.79 -12.90 -0.22
N HIS A 85 11.09 -13.90 0.29
CA HIS A 85 10.28 -14.81 -0.53
C HIS A 85 9.13 -14.08 -1.24
N VAL A 86 8.36 -13.28 -0.49
CA VAL A 86 7.21 -12.54 -1.04
C VAL A 86 7.66 -11.59 -2.15
N TRP A 87 8.78 -10.89 -1.93
CA TRP A 87 9.26 -9.86 -2.84
C TRP A 87 10.30 -10.34 -3.87
N ALA A 88 10.68 -11.62 -3.83
CA ALA A 88 11.64 -12.21 -4.76
C ALA A 88 11.40 -11.89 -6.24
N PRO A 89 10.15 -11.84 -6.76
CA PRO A 89 9.90 -11.54 -8.18
C PRO A 89 10.43 -10.17 -8.63
N VAL A 90 10.50 -9.19 -7.73
CA VAL A 90 10.86 -7.79 -8.04
C VAL A 90 12.10 -7.30 -7.30
N ALA A 91 12.75 -8.16 -6.50
CA ALA A 91 13.87 -7.78 -5.63
C ALA A 91 15.03 -7.09 -6.36
N GLY A 92 15.30 -7.46 -7.61
CA GLY A 92 16.34 -6.83 -8.43
C GLY A 92 16.01 -5.39 -8.89
N HIS A 93 14.75 -4.97 -8.79
CA HIS A 93 14.29 -3.65 -9.19
C HIS A 93 14.22 -2.64 -8.06
N CYS A 94 13.99 -3.10 -6.82
CA CYS A 94 13.74 -2.24 -5.66
C CYS A 94 14.54 -2.66 -4.41
N PRO A 95 15.89 -2.72 -4.47
CA PRO A 95 16.72 -3.17 -3.36
C PRO A 95 16.67 -2.26 -2.12
N GLY A 96 16.55 -0.95 -2.29
CA GLY A 96 16.37 0.03 -1.22
C GLY A 96 15.02 -0.14 -0.51
N PHE A 97 13.94 -0.36 -1.26
CA PHE A 97 12.64 -0.69 -0.69
C PHE A 97 12.66 -1.99 0.13
N LEU A 98 13.31 -3.05 -0.36
CA LEU A 98 13.47 -4.28 0.42
C LEU A 98 14.37 -4.12 1.64
N ALA A 99 15.36 -3.22 1.58
CA ALA A 99 16.14 -2.86 2.76
C ALA A 99 15.27 -2.16 3.81
N ALA A 100 14.41 -1.23 3.38
CA ALA A 100 13.46 -0.56 4.26
C ALA A 100 12.45 -1.54 4.87
N LEU A 101 11.85 -2.44 4.10
CA LEU A 101 10.94 -3.47 4.63
C LEU A 101 11.62 -4.32 5.72
N ARG A 102 12.86 -4.76 5.49
CA ARG A 102 13.61 -5.55 6.47
C ARG A 102 13.94 -4.78 7.74
N ALA A 103 14.12 -3.46 7.63
CA ALA A 103 14.39 -2.61 8.78
C ALA A 103 13.10 -2.33 9.55
N GLU A 104 12.01 -1.95 8.87
CA GLU A 104 10.84 -1.37 9.53
C GLU A 104 9.76 -2.39 9.92
N VAL A 105 9.70 -3.55 9.25
CA VAL A 105 8.65 -4.54 9.50
C VAL A 105 9.00 -5.44 10.68
N LEU A 106 8.08 -5.48 11.64
CA LEU A 106 8.16 -6.24 12.90
C LEU A 106 7.43 -7.58 12.83
N GLY A 107 6.58 -7.76 11.82
CA GLY A 107 5.82 -8.98 11.65
C GLY A 107 5.02 -8.99 10.37
N LEU A 108 4.56 -10.17 9.98
CA LEU A 108 3.77 -10.40 8.80
C LEU A 108 2.60 -11.32 9.14
N ALA A 109 1.39 -10.91 8.75
CA ALA A 109 0.17 -11.65 9.02
C ALA A 109 -0.62 -11.92 7.74
N LEU A 110 -1.04 -13.17 7.54
CA LEU A 110 -1.97 -13.54 6.48
C LEU A 110 -3.40 -13.58 7.03
N ILE A 111 -4.29 -12.80 6.44
CA ILE A 111 -5.71 -12.76 6.77
C ILE A 111 -6.52 -13.22 5.55
N ALA A 112 -7.43 -14.17 5.74
CA ALA A 112 -8.48 -14.46 4.77
C ALA A 112 -9.76 -13.71 5.16
N LEU A 113 -10.44 -13.10 4.21
CA LEU A 113 -11.66 -12.35 4.44
C LEU A 113 -12.52 -12.33 3.19
N GLU A 114 -13.74 -12.86 3.28
CA GLU A 114 -14.72 -12.88 2.18
C GLU A 114 -14.16 -13.42 0.85
N GLY A 115 -13.36 -14.49 0.92
CA GLY A 115 -12.73 -15.10 -0.26
C GLY A 115 -11.54 -14.32 -0.82
N ARG A 116 -11.08 -13.27 -0.14
CA ARG A 116 -9.84 -12.55 -0.43
C ARG A 116 -8.77 -12.88 0.59
N TYR A 117 -7.52 -12.72 0.19
CA TYR A 117 -6.37 -12.79 1.10
C TYR A 117 -5.66 -11.44 1.18
N LEU A 118 -5.29 -11.07 2.40
CA LEU A 118 -4.54 -9.87 2.73
C LEU A 118 -3.28 -10.26 3.51
N LEU A 119 -2.16 -9.64 3.16
CA LEU A 119 -0.90 -9.77 3.85
C LEU A 119 -0.62 -8.46 4.58
N GLY A 120 -0.71 -8.47 5.91
CA GLY A 120 -0.46 -7.32 6.77
C GLY A 120 1.00 -7.27 7.19
N TYR A 121 1.67 -6.17 6.88
CA TYR A 121 3.02 -5.84 7.32
C TYR A 121 2.91 -4.96 8.56
N LEU A 122 3.29 -5.48 9.71
CA LEU A 122 3.24 -4.75 10.99
C LEU A 122 4.49 -3.90 11.10
N HIS A 123 4.35 -2.59 11.27
CA HIS A 123 5.48 -1.67 11.41
C HIS A 123 5.16 -0.56 12.41
N PHE A 124 6.18 0.24 12.74
CA PHE A 124 5.94 1.45 13.52
C PHE A 124 5.53 2.63 12.62
N ALA A 125 4.53 3.40 13.04
CA ALA A 125 4.08 4.65 12.43
C ALA A 125 4.96 5.85 12.81
N ASP A 126 5.57 5.84 14.00
CA ASP A 126 6.48 6.91 14.48
C ASP A 126 7.77 6.27 15.02
N ARG A 127 8.84 6.33 14.22
CA ARG A 127 10.15 5.77 14.56
C ARG A 127 10.94 6.73 15.44
N LYS A 128 10.82 6.58 16.76
CA LYS A 128 11.70 7.25 17.75
C LYS A 128 12.61 6.25 18.44
N GLY A 129 13.75 5.91 17.84
CA GLY A 129 14.80 5.12 18.50
C GLY A 129 15.36 3.94 17.68
N GLU A 130 16.11 3.07 18.35
CA GLU A 130 16.68 1.85 17.76
C GLU A 130 15.63 0.75 17.61
N LEU A 131 15.53 0.13 16.44
CA LEU A 131 14.54 -0.92 16.23
C LEU A 131 14.78 -2.11 17.18
N PRO A 132 13.69 -2.69 17.73
CA PRO A 132 13.76 -3.84 18.61
C PRO A 132 14.34 -5.05 17.85
N ARG A 133 15.05 -5.92 18.56
CA ARG A 133 15.57 -7.19 18.00
C ARG A 133 14.59 -8.35 18.19
N ASP A 134 13.71 -8.24 19.17
CA ASP A 134 12.62 -9.17 19.43
C ASP A 134 11.39 -8.45 19.98
N LEU A 135 10.26 -9.16 20.06
CA LEU A 135 9.00 -8.56 20.51
C LEU A 135 9.02 -8.04 21.96
N LYS A 136 9.87 -8.59 22.83
CA LYS A 136 9.91 -8.17 24.25
C LYS A 136 10.53 -6.78 24.39
N GLU A 137 11.40 -6.43 23.45
CA GLU A 137 12.00 -5.09 23.35
C GLU A 137 11.02 -4.04 22.82
N LEU A 138 9.78 -4.41 22.45
CA LEU A 138 8.76 -3.47 21.97
C LEU A 138 8.17 -2.60 23.07
N ALA A 139 8.23 -3.01 24.35
CA ALA A 139 7.57 -2.33 25.46
C ALA A 139 7.81 -0.79 25.53
N PRO A 140 9.03 -0.26 25.26
CA PRO A 140 9.30 1.18 25.24
C PRO A 140 8.68 1.94 24.06
N TYR A 141 8.40 1.25 22.94
CA TYR A 141 7.84 1.83 21.72
C TYR A 141 6.31 1.91 21.72
N THR A 142 5.64 1.42 22.76
CA THR A 142 4.18 1.26 22.87
C THR A 142 3.39 2.54 23.19
N GLY A 143 3.91 3.71 22.79
CA GLY A 143 3.13 4.96 22.82
C GLY A 143 1.83 4.82 22.03
N ALA A 144 0.80 5.58 22.40
CA ALA A 144 -0.57 5.40 21.90
C ALA A 144 -0.80 5.62 20.38
N ASN A 145 0.26 5.82 19.57
CA ASN A 145 0.21 6.12 18.14
C ASN A 145 1.28 5.37 17.31
N SER A 146 1.94 4.34 17.86
CA SER A 146 3.20 3.89 17.26
C SER A 146 3.11 2.73 16.31
N LEU A 147 2.06 1.91 16.26
CA LEU A 147 2.01 0.72 15.40
C LEU A 147 0.94 0.86 14.31
N ASP A 148 1.28 0.53 13.08
CA ASP A 148 0.35 0.47 11.96
C ASP A 148 0.51 -0.82 11.15
N VAL A 149 -0.44 -1.07 10.25
CA VAL A 149 -0.45 -2.21 9.35
C VAL A 149 -0.61 -1.74 7.92
N LEU A 150 0.42 -1.99 7.12
CA LEU A 150 0.33 -1.90 5.67
C LEU A 150 -0.27 -3.21 5.13
N TRP A 151 -1.37 -3.12 4.40
CA TRP A 151 -2.05 -4.28 3.83
C TRP A 151 -1.74 -4.45 2.35
N GLY A 152 -1.12 -5.57 2.01
CA GLY A 152 -0.97 -6.04 0.63
C GLY A 152 -2.07 -7.00 0.24
N THR A 153 -2.78 -6.73 -0.86
CA THR A 153 -3.74 -7.71 -1.42
C THR A 153 -3.01 -8.80 -2.19
N ALA A 154 -3.66 -9.96 -2.33
CA ALA A 154 -3.13 -11.10 -3.05
C ALA A 154 -2.64 -10.73 -4.47
N PRO A 155 -1.58 -11.41 -4.97
CA PRO A 155 -1.13 -11.24 -6.35
C PRO A 155 -2.28 -11.36 -7.33
N THR A 156 -2.38 -10.43 -8.28
CA THR A 156 -3.27 -10.59 -9.43
C THR A 156 -2.46 -11.10 -10.61
N SER A 157 -2.96 -12.15 -11.27
CA SER A 157 -2.30 -12.67 -12.48
C SER A 157 -2.60 -11.75 -13.66
N LEU A 158 -1.80 -10.69 -13.83
CA LEU A 158 -1.92 -9.78 -14.95
C LEU A 158 -1.11 -10.29 -16.16
N GLY A 159 -1.82 -10.58 -17.25
CA GLY A 159 -1.27 -11.02 -18.53
C GLY A 159 -0.74 -9.87 -19.39
N PRO A 160 0.03 -10.17 -20.45
CA PRO A 160 0.51 -9.16 -21.41
C PRO A 160 -0.61 -8.56 -22.26
N THR A 161 -1.79 -9.17 -22.26
CA THR A 161 -3.00 -8.69 -22.95
C THR A 161 -3.88 -7.83 -22.07
N ASP A 162 -3.59 -7.72 -20.78
CA ASP A 162 -4.39 -6.89 -19.89
C ASP A 162 -4.12 -5.42 -20.18
N VAL A 163 -5.22 -4.67 -20.26
CA VAL A 163 -5.23 -3.28 -20.71
C VAL A 163 -5.58 -2.34 -19.56
N LEU A 164 -5.03 -1.14 -19.62
CA LEU A 164 -5.49 0.02 -18.86
C LEU A 164 -6.84 0.45 -19.43
N PRO A 165 -7.96 0.30 -18.68
CA PRO A 165 -9.30 0.54 -19.24
C PRO A 165 -9.50 1.95 -19.81
N LEU A 166 -8.79 2.94 -19.27
CA LEU A 166 -8.89 4.34 -19.67
C LEU A 166 -8.23 4.64 -21.02
N LEU A 167 -7.21 3.88 -21.41
CA LEU A 167 -6.38 4.17 -22.59
C LEU A 167 -6.42 3.07 -23.66
N ASP A 168 -7.02 1.91 -23.35
CA ASP A 168 -6.96 0.70 -24.20
C ASP A 168 -5.52 0.28 -24.55
N GLU A 169 -4.57 0.63 -23.68
CA GLU A 169 -3.14 0.31 -23.81
C GLU A 169 -2.75 -0.84 -22.88
N SER A 170 -1.79 -1.67 -23.29
CA SER A 170 -1.26 -2.73 -22.43
C SER A 170 -0.66 -2.17 -21.13
N LEU A 171 -0.93 -2.86 -20.03
CA LEU A 171 -0.34 -2.53 -18.73
C LEU A 171 1.20 -2.53 -18.82
N PRO A 172 1.87 -1.46 -18.33
CA PRO A 172 3.32 -1.38 -18.34
C PRO A 172 3.99 -2.58 -17.66
N PRO A 173 5.14 -3.08 -18.16
CA PRO A 173 5.82 -4.23 -17.57
C PRO A 173 6.09 -4.08 -16.07
N GLY A 174 6.65 -2.94 -15.63
CA GLY A 174 6.95 -2.71 -14.21
C GLY A 174 5.71 -2.74 -13.30
N VAL A 175 4.58 -2.23 -13.79
CA VAL A 175 3.29 -2.28 -13.07
C VAL A 175 2.80 -3.73 -12.94
N ARG A 176 2.88 -4.52 -14.02
CA ARG A 176 2.50 -5.95 -14.00
C ARG A 176 3.39 -6.76 -13.08
N ASP A 177 4.69 -6.51 -13.12
CA ASP A 177 5.68 -7.19 -12.28
C ASP A 177 5.43 -6.91 -10.79
N LEU A 178 5.11 -5.66 -10.41
CA LEU A 178 4.76 -5.32 -9.04
C LEU A 178 3.40 -5.89 -8.61
N ALA A 179 2.40 -5.86 -9.51
CA ALA A 179 1.07 -6.44 -9.27
C ALA A 179 1.09 -7.96 -9.02
N ALA A 180 2.12 -8.63 -9.54
CA ALA A 180 2.38 -10.05 -9.28
C ALA A 180 2.91 -10.34 -7.86
N VAL A 181 3.26 -9.30 -7.09
CA VAL A 181 3.60 -9.39 -5.66
C VAL A 181 2.39 -8.97 -4.81
N HIS A 182 1.85 -7.78 -5.11
CA HIS A 182 0.66 -7.24 -4.48
C HIS A 182 -0.18 -6.49 -5.50
N ALA A 183 -1.47 -6.81 -5.60
CA ALA A 183 -2.39 -6.08 -6.47
C ALA A 183 -2.63 -4.64 -5.97
N SER A 184 -2.51 -4.43 -4.66
CA SER A 184 -2.54 -3.12 -4.01
C SER A 184 -1.80 -3.17 -2.66
N LEU A 185 -1.33 -2.01 -2.21
CA LEU A 185 -0.75 -1.78 -0.89
C LEU A 185 -1.47 -0.60 -0.24
N THR A 186 -2.09 -0.81 0.92
CA THR A 186 -2.93 0.22 1.58
C THR A 186 -2.67 0.28 3.08
N SER A 187 -2.48 1.47 3.63
CA SER A 187 -2.53 1.78 5.07
C SER A 187 -3.71 2.73 5.34
N PHE A 188 -3.73 3.37 6.51
CA PHE A 188 -4.73 4.40 6.83
C PHE A 188 -4.64 5.62 5.90
N ASP A 189 -3.42 6.07 5.58
CA ASP A 189 -3.12 7.32 4.88
C ASP A 189 -2.40 7.14 3.55
N PHE A 190 -2.08 5.90 3.15
CA PHE A 190 -1.43 5.56 1.91
C PHE A 190 -2.25 4.52 1.14
N ALA A 191 -2.41 4.71 -0.16
CA ALA A 191 -3.03 3.73 -1.03
C ALA A 191 -2.29 3.67 -2.37
N LEU A 192 -1.77 2.49 -2.71
CA LEU A 192 -1.17 2.17 -3.99
C LEU A 192 -1.97 1.05 -4.64
N HIS A 193 -2.52 1.30 -5.82
CA HIS A 193 -3.37 0.39 -6.57
C HIS A 193 -2.72 0.04 -7.91
N LEU A 194 -2.59 -1.26 -8.17
CA LEU A 194 -2.02 -1.80 -9.41
C LEU A 194 -3.01 -2.69 -10.17
N ASP A 195 -4.19 -2.87 -9.59
CA ASP A 195 -5.34 -3.59 -10.15
C ASP A 195 -6.46 -2.65 -10.61
N ARG A 196 -6.36 -1.36 -10.31
CA ARG A 196 -7.37 -0.35 -10.60
C ARG A 196 -6.74 0.91 -11.14
N PHE A 197 -7.12 1.25 -12.37
CA PHE A 197 -6.69 2.44 -13.09
C PHE A 197 -7.93 3.13 -13.64
N THR A 198 -8.69 3.77 -12.75
CA THR A 198 -10.03 4.29 -13.04
C THR A 198 -10.07 5.80 -13.20
N THR A 199 -9.00 6.50 -12.81
CA THR A 199 -9.00 7.96 -12.71
C THR A 199 -7.77 8.55 -13.41
N THR A 200 -8.00 9.54 -14.27
CA THR A 200 -6.94 10.37 -14.86
C THR A 200 -6.74 11.64 -14.04
N LEU A 201 -5.58 12.30 -14.19
CA LEU A 201 -5.39 13.64 -13.61
C LEU A 201 -6.43 14.62 -14.17
N GLY A 202 -6.78 14.52 -15.46
CA GLY A 202 -7.82 15.36 -16.06
C GLY A 202 -9.19 15.19 -15.40
N ALA A 203 -9.60 13.95 -15.14
CA ALA A 203 -10.85 13.66 -14.45
C ALA A 203 -10.86 14.21 -13.01
N LEU A 204 -9.74 14.10 -12.28
CA LEU A 204 -9.62 14.70 -10.94
C LEU A 204 -9.68 16.22 -10.98
N THR A 205 -8.92 16.84 -11.89
CA THR A 205 -8.94 18.30 -12.06
C THR A 205 -10.35 18.78 -12.37
N LEU A 206 -11.09 18.12 -13.27
CA LEU A 206 -12.48 18.50 -13.58
C LEU A 206 -13.44 18.30 -12.40
N ALA A 207 -13.20 17.31 -11.54
CA ALA A 207 -14.03 17.06 -10.36
C ALA A 207 -14.03 18.24 -9.37
N ASP A 208 -12.92 19.00 -9.29
CA ASP A 208 -12.82 20.19 -8.43
C ASP A 208 -13.75 21.34 -8.86
N TYR A 209 -14.26 21.29 -10.10
CA TYR A 209 -15.16 22.29 -10.68
C TYR A 209 -16.58 21.74 -10.92
N GLU A 210 -16.89 20.52 -10.44
CA GLU A 210 -18.22 19.92 -10.61
C GLU A 210 -19.31 20.75 -9.92
N GLY A 211 -20.31 21.17 -10.69
CA GLY A 211 -21.46 21.94 -10.19
C GLY A 211 -21.33 23.46 -10.36
N GLU A 212 -20.18 23.95 -10.83
CA GLU A 212 -19.94 25.35 -11.17
C GLU A 212 -20.17 25.61 -12.67
N ASP A 213 -20.28 26.88 -13.09
CA ASP A 213 -20.39 27.24 -14.51
C ASP A 213 -19.00 27.15 -15.18
N PRO A 214 -18.80 26.29 -16.20
CA PRO A 214 -17.52 26.19 -16.92
C PRO A 214 -17.02 27.52 -17.48
N GLY A 215 -17.92 28.46 -17.78
CA GLY A 215 -17.58 29.79 -18.27
C GLY A 215 -16.84 30.66 -17.26
N ASP A 216 -16.93 30.35 -15.97
CA ASP A 216 -16.25 31.09 -14.89
C ASP A 216 -14.76 30.72 -14.76
N TYR A 217 -14.33 29.64 -15.43
CA TYR A 217 -12.96 29.09 -15.34
C TYR A 217 -12.26 29.03 -16.70
N ASP A 218 -12.76 29.76 -17.71
CA ASP A 218 -12.16 29.82 -19.05
C ASP A 218 -10.73 30.41 -19.08
N GLN A 219 -10.32 31.05 -17.99
CA GLN A 219 -8.97 31.59 -17.75
C GLN A 219 -8.14 30.74 -16.77
N ASP A 220 -8.72 29.71 -16.16
CA ASP A 220 -7.97 28.76 -15.35
C ASP A 220 -7.21 27.80 -16.27
N GLU A 221 -5.88 27.91 -16.28
CA GLU A 221 -5.03 27.14 -17.18
C GLU A 221 -5.16 25.63 -16.98
N ASP A 222 -5.33 25.16 -15.74
CA ASP A 222 -5.45 23.72 -15.46
C ASP A 222 -6.83 23.21 -15.87
N PHE A 223 -7.90 23.96 -15.61
CA PHE A 223 -9.23 23.61 -16.10
C PHE A 223 -9.24 23.51 -17.63
N VAL A 224 -8.71 24.51 -18.33
CA VAL A 224 -8.68 24.53 -19.80
C VAL A 224 -7.87 23.35 -20.36
N ARG A 225 -6.72 23.04 -19.77
CA ARG A 225 -5.90 21.89 -20.18
C ARG A 225 -6.57 20.55 -19.91
N ALA A 226 -7.30 20.44 -18.79
CA ALA A 226 -8.09 19.25 -18.44
C ALA A 226 -9.24 19.03 -19.44
N VAL A 227 -10.02 20.08 -19.75
CA VAL A 227 -11.10 20.03 -20.76
C VAL A 227 -10.56 19.64 -22.14
N ASN A 228 -9.35 20.10 -22.48
CA ASN A 228 -8.69 19.75 -23.74
C ASN A 228 -8.07 18.34 -23.74
N GLY A 229 -8.22 17.57 -22.65
CA GLY A 229 -7.70 16.20 -22.52
C GLY A 229 -6.18 16.13 -22.40
N GLU A 230 -5.49 17.24 -22.14
CA GLU A 230 -4.03 17.23 -21.99
C GLU A 230 -3.60 16.31 -20.84
N PHE A 231 -4.46 16.18 -19.82
CA PHE A 231 -4.17 15.42 -18.63
C PHE A 231 -4.56 13.93 -18.65
N ASP A 232 -5.19 13.44 -19.72
CA ASP A 232 -5.74 12.07 -19.77
C ASP A 232 -4.69 10.97 -19.81
N ARG A 233 -3.44 11.33 -20.15
CA ARG A 233 -2.30 10.42 -20.14
C ARG A 233 -1.77 10.08 -18.75
N TRP A 234 -2.11 10.88 -17.73
CA TRP A 234 -1.64 10.68 -16.37
C TRP A 234 -2.66 9.87 -15.60
N ILE A 235 -2.30 8.62 -15.29
CA ILE A 235 -3.20 7.67 -14.65
C ILE A 235 -2.86 7.59 -13.16
N GLN A 236 -3.83 7.93 -12.31
CA GLN A 236 -3.64 7.85 -10.87
C GLN A 236 -3.45 6.40 -10.45
N PHE A 237 -2.47 6.13 -9.60
CA PHE A 237 -2.23 4.79 -9.07
C PHE A 237 -1.80 4.80 -7.60
N CYS A 238 -1.44 5.95 -7.04
CA CYS A 238 -1.06 6.04 -5.64
C CYS A 238 -1.49 7.38 -5.01
N THR A 239 -1.89 7.36 -3.75
CA THR A 239 -2.20 8.54 -2.92
C THR A 239 -1.53 8.42 -1.55
N CYS A 240 -1.19 9.57 -0.98
CA CYS A 240 -0.73 9.71 0.39
C CYS A 240 -1.42 10.91 1.04
N ASP A 241 -2.45 10.66 1.84
CA ASP A 241 -3.32 11.68 2.44
C ASP A 241 -2.56 12.53 3.46
N SER A 242 -1.64 11.92 4.21
CA SER A 242 -0.83 12.62 5.22
C SER A 242 0.19 13.58 4.60
N ALA A 243 0.71 13.26 3.41
CA ALA A 243 1.57 14.15 2.64
C ALA A 243 0.78 15.15 1.78
N GLY A 244 -0.52 14.89 1.54
CA GLY A 244 -1.33 15.68 0.62
C GLY A 244 -0.89 15.48 -0.84
N GLU A 245 -0.50 14.25 -1.19
CA GLU A 245 0.14 13.93 -2.47
C GLU A 245 -0.63 12.85 -3.23
N ALA A 246 -0.72 13.00 -4.55
CA ALA A 246 -1.20 11.99 -5.48
C ALA A 246 -0.17 11.72 -6.57
N TYR A 247 -0.03 10.46 -6.94
CA TYR A 247 0.99 10.00 -7.87
C TYR A 247 0.34 9.34 -9.09
N PHE A 248 0.89 9.69 -10.25
CA PHE A 248 0.34 9.36 -11.56
C PHE A 248 1.40 8.70 -12.44
N LEU A 249 1.01 7.70 -13.20
CA LEU A 249 1.82 7.15 -14.28
C LEU A 249 1.65 8.07 -15.50
N ASP A 250 2.73 8.72 -15.96
CA ASP A 250 2.74 9.39 -17.26
C ASP A 250 2.91 8.34 -18.35
N MET A 251 1.81 8.03 -19.04
CA MET A 251 1.78 6.98 -20.05
C MET A 251 2.45 7.38 -21.36
N ALA A 252 2.68 8.68 -21.58
CA ALA A 252 3.39 9.20 -22.76
C ALA A 252 4.90 9.30 -22.53
N ASP A 253 5.36 9.53 -21.29
CA ASP A 253 6.78 9.58 -20.95
C ASP A 253 7.26 8.26 -20.35
N ARG A 254 7.94 7.47 -21.17
CA ARG A 254 8.43 6.13 -20.81
C ARG A 254 9.95 6.07 -20.81
N ASP A 255 10.48 5.30 -19.87
CA ASP A 255 11.90 4.97 -19.81
C ASP A 255 12.32 4.01 -20.95
N PRO A 256 13.64 3.75 -21.15
CA PRO A 256 14.10 2.80 -22.17
C PRO A 256 13.59 1.36 -22.01
N ARG A 257 13.05 1.00 -20.85
CA ARG A 257 12.41 -0.30 -20.56
C ARG A 257 10.90 -0.26 -20.77
N ARG A 258 10.36 0.84 -21.33
CA ARG A 258 8.94 1.10 -21.60
C ARG A 258 8.07 1.22 -20.35
N SER A 259 8.69 1.42 -19.18
CA SER A 259 7.95 1.74 -17.95
C SER A 259 7.60 3.22 -17.94
N PRO A 260 6.36 3.61 -17.58
CA PRO A 260 6.00 5.01 -17.44
C PRO A 260 6.83 5.64 -16.33
N ARG A 261 7.00 6.96 -16.42
CA ARG A 261 7.50 7.74 -15.30
C ARG A 261 6.37 8.07 -14.33
N VAL A 262 6.72 8.19 -13.06
CA VAL A 262 5.81 8.60 -11.99
C VAL A 262 5.90 10.11 -11.85
N ALA A 263 4.79 10.79 -12.09
CA ALA A 263 4.61 12.21 -11.84
C ALA A 263 3.90 12.39 -10.49
N LEU A 264 4.38 13.36 -9.71
CA LEU A 264 3.72 13.82 -8.49
C LEU A 264 2.76 14.95 -8.87
N SER A 265 1.51 14.88 -8.44
CA SER A 265 0.65 16.07 -8.32
C SER A 265 0.41 16.30 -6.83
N GLY A 266 0.62 17.53 -6.36
CA GLY A 266 -0.01 17.94 -5.11
C GLY A 266 -1.52 17.85 -5.27
N ILE A 267 -2.25 17.67 -4.17
CA ILE A 267 -3.73 17.71 -4.15
C ILE A 267 -4.29 19.06 -4.71
N ASN A 268 -3.44 20.06 -4.96
CA ASN A 268 -3.79 21.38 -5.49
C ASN A 268 -3.24 21.71 -6.90
N GLY A 269 -2.90 20.71 -7.72
CA GLY A 269 -2.60 20.93 -9.16
C GLY A 269 -1.13 21.03 -9.57
N THR A 270 -0.91 20.63 -10.83
CA THR A 270 0.33 20.46 -11.64
C THR A 270 1.53 19.68 -11.07
N SER A 271 2.10 18.80 -11.90
CA SER A 271 3.37 18.15 -11.60
C SER A 271 4.54 19.11 -11.84
N GLU A 272 5.13 19.63 -10.76
CA GLU A 272 6.26 20.58 -10.85
C GLU A 272 7.59 19.94 -11.26
N ARG A 273 7.71 18.61 -11.27
CA ARG A 273 8.99 17.91 -11.49
C ARG A 273 8.92 16.91 -12.65
N PRO A 274 10.02 16.74 -13.42
CA PRO A 274 10.12 15.65 -14.38
C PRO A 274 9.93 14.33 -13.65
N GLY A 275 9.04 13.48 -14.18
CA GLY A 275 8.69 12.24 -13.51
C GLY A 275 9.89 11.30 -13.34
N GLU A 276 9.84 10.48 -12.29
CA GLU A 276 10.89 9.50 -12.00
C GLU A 276 10.59 8.17 -12.68
N PRO A 277 11.59 7.41 -13.15
CA PRO A 277 11.34 6.06 -13.65
C PRO A 277 10.60 5.22 -12.60
N PHE A 278 9.57 4.48 -12.99
CA PHE A 278 8.70 3.71 -12.07
C PHE A 278 9.46 2.98 -10.96
N TRP A 279 10.44 2.15 -11.33
CA TRP A 279 11.19 1.37 -10.35
C TRP A 279 12.10 2.21 -9.45
N HIS A 280 12.60 3.34 -9.95
CA HIS A 280 13.36 4.27 -9.11
C HIS A 280 12.45 4.91 -8.05
N TRP A 281 11.24 5.30 -8.45
CA TRP A 281 10.24 5.85 -7.52
C TRP A 281 9.81 4.80 -6.47
N ILE A 282 9.55 3.55 -6.88
CA ILE A 282 9.27 2.44 -5.95
C ILE A 282 10.44 2.25 -4.98
N ASP A 283 11.69 2.30 -5.46
CA ASP A 283 12.86 2.02 -4.62
C ASP A 283 13.18 3.14 -3.61
N HIS A 284 12.89 4.40 -3.96
CA HIS A 284 13.33 5.56 -3.20
C HIS A 284 12.20 6.33 -2.49
N ALA A 285 11.04 6.51 -3.13
CA ALA A 285 9.96 7.34 -2.58
C ALA A 285 9.01 6.52 -1.70
N VAL A 286 8.62 5.32 -2.15
CA VAL A 286 7.65 4.48 -1.43
C VAL A 286 8.07 4.14 0.00
N PRO A 287 9.35 3.84 0.33
CA PRO A 287 9.76 3.66 1.74
C PRO A 287 9.42 4.84 2.63
N SER A 288 9.69 6.07 2.17
CA SER A 288 9.41 7.29 2.93
C SER A 288 7.92 7.52 3.08
N LEU A 289 7.12 7.23 2.05
CA LEU A 289 5.65 7.35 2.10
C LEU A 289 5.01 6.33 3.06
N LEU A 290 5.58 5.13 3.17
CA LEU A 290 5.04 4.07 4.01
C LEU A 290 5.52 4.10 5.46
N PHE A 291 6.79 4.46 5.67
CA PHE A 291 7.46 4.33 6.97
C PHE A 291 7.92 5.67 7.55
N CYS A 292 7.68 6.79 6.85
CA CYS A 292 8.13 8.12 7.25
C CYS A 292 9.66 8.19 7.48
N VAL A 293 10.44 7.43 6.70
CA VAL A 293 11.92 7.33 6.76
C VAL A 293 12.65 8.20 5.75
#